data_AF-A0A1G8RDA5-F1
#
_entry.id   AF-A0A1G8RDA5-F1
#
_cell.length_a   1.000
_cell.length_b   1.000
_cell.length_c   1.000
_cell.angle_alpha   90.00
_cell.angle_beta   90.00
_cell.angle_gamma   90.00
#
_symmetry.space_group_name_H-M   'P 1'
#
loop_
_entity.id
_entity.type
_entity.pdbx_description
1 polymer ?
#
loop_
_entity_poly.entity_id
_entity_poly.type
_entity_poly.pdbx_seq_one_letter_code
_entity_poly.pdbx_strand_id
1 'polypeptide(L)'
;MIEKYALKNAVSFLCEISGVSRSGYYNYFSVESQERRKRREKEDLILKDNILKAFHFKRRHKGARQIKMTLERQFHITYNLKRIRRIMKKYNIVCPITRANPYKKMLKATSEHSVGPNLLNREFKQ
;
A
#
# COMPACT_ATOMS: atom_id res chain seq x y z
N MET A 1 19.34 0.46 20.11
CA MET A 1 20.00 -0.82 20.43
C MET A 1 21.25 -0.55 21.22
N ILE A 2 22.21 0.21 20.69
CA ILE A 2 23.46 0.53 21.39
C ILE A 2 23.25 1.44 22.61
N GLU A 3 22.52 2.55 22.47
CA GLU A 3 22.16 3.41 23.62
C GLU A 3 21.25 2.68 24.62
N LYS A 4 20.31 1.88 24.12
CA LYS A 4 19.37 1.11 24.94
C LYS A 4 20.08 0.08 25.84
N TYR A 5 21.21 -0.48 25.39
CA TYR A 5 21.98 -1.50 26.11
C TYR A 5 23.32 -0.97 26.66
N ALA A 6 23.55 0.35 26.62
CA ALA A 6 24.75 1.02 27.14
C ALA A 6 26.09 0.38 26.68
N LEU A 7 26.14 -0.16 25.46
CA LEU A 7 27.33 -0.85 24.94
C LEU A 7 28.42 0.17 24.58
N LYS A 8 29.43 0.30 25.44
CA LYS A 8 30.60 1.15 25.18
C LYS A 8 31.45 0.54 24.05
N ASN A 9 31.93 1.38 23.14
CA ASN A 9 32.84 1.05 22.03
C ASN A 9 32.31 0.06 20.96
N ALA A 10 31.09 -0.47 21.08
CA ALA A 10 30.53 -1.44 20.12
C ALA A 10 29.96 -0.80 18.83
N VAL A 11 29.84 0.54 18.76
CA VAL A 11 29.19 1.24 17.63
C VAL A 11 29.86 0.91 16.30
N SER A 12 31.20 0.88 16.25
CA SER A 12 31.93 0.57 15.00
C SER A 12 31.59 -0.83 14.50
N PHE A 13 31.76 -1.80 15.38
CA PHE A 13 31.58 -3.22 15.09
C PHE A 13 30.14 -3.52 14.66
N LEU A 14 29.16 -2.93 15.34
CA LEU A 14 27.76 -3.11 14.99
C LEU A 14 27.37 -2.41 13.69
N CYS A 15 27.94 -1.24 13.41
CA CYS A 15 27.75 -0.56 12.13
C CYS A 15 28.33 -1.37 10.96
N GLU A 16 29.51 -1.96 11.16
CA GLU A 16 30.18 -2.84 10.19
C GLU A 16 29.36 -4.10 9.91
N ILE A 17 28.91 -4.81 10.95
CA ILE A 17 28.02 -5.97 10.80
C ILE A 17 26.71 -5.59 10.09
N SER A 18 26.16 -4.42 10.39
CA SER A 18 24.89 -3.96 9.82
C SER A 18 25.03 -3.35 8.42
N GLY A 19 26.25 -3.17 7.90
CA GLY A 19 26.51 -2.51 6.61
C GLY A 19 26.16 -1.01 6.58
N VAL A 20 26.13 -0.34 7.73
CA VAL A 20 25.80 1.10 7.83
C VAL A 20 27.07 1.87 8.20
N SER A 21 27.27 3.06 7.63
CA SER A 21 28.38 3.91 8.05
C SER A 21 28.17 4.48 9.45
N ARG A 22 29.25 4.71 10.20
CA ARG A 22 29.20 5.38 11.51
C ARG A 22 28.51 6.74 11.44
N SER A 23 28.80 7.54 10.40
CA SER A 23 28.15 8.83 10.17
C SER A 23 26.65 8.67 9.89
N GLY A 24 26.27 7.63 9.14
CA GLY A 24 24.86 7.29 8.90
C GLY A 24 24.13 6.91 10.19
N TYR A 25 24.77 6.15 11.08
CA TYR A 25 24.23 5.84 12.40
C TYR A 25 23.95 7.12 13.21
N TYR A 26 24.95 7.96 13.42
CA TYR A 26 24.76 9.18 14.22
C TYR A 26 23.79 10.16 13.55
N ASN A 27 23.81 10.27 12.22
CA ASN A 27 22.84 11.09 11.50
C ASN A 27 21.40 10.54 11.66
N TYR A 28 21.20 9.23 11.64
CA TYR A 28 19.87 8.65 11.87
C TYR A 28 19.34 9.00 13.26
N PHE A 29 20.20 8.94 14.28
CA PHE A 29 19.84 9.27 15.66
C PHE A 29 19.91 10.77 15.98
N SER A 30 20.34 11.62 15.05
CA SER A 30 20.34 13.07 15.24
C SER A 30 18.93 13.60 15.53
N VAL A 31 18.85 14.68 16.32
CA VAL A 31 17.58 15.30 16.72
C VAL A 31 16.76 15.68 15.49
N GLU A 32 17.39 16.28 14.49
CA GLU A 32 16.75 16.68 13.25
C GLU A 32 16.15 15.48 12.49
N SER A 33 16.90 14.38 12.36
CA SER A 33 16.42 13.16 11.70
C SER A 33 15.28 12.48 12.47
N GLN A 34 15.33 12.52 13.80
CA GLN A 34 14.24 12.02 14.64
C GLN A 34 12.97 12.86 14.47
N GLU A 35 13.09 14.19 14.52
CA GLU A 35 11.97 15.11 14.33
C GLU A 35 11.33 14.99 12.95
N ARG A 36 12.17 14.90 11.90
CA ARG A 36 11.71 14.68 10.52
C ARG A 36 10.90 13.39 10.39
N ARG A 37 11.33 12.31 11.05
CA ARG A 37 10.58 11.04 11.09
C ARG A 37 9.27 11.18 11.86
N LYS A 38 9.29 11.81 13.05
CA LYS A 38 8.08 12.08 13.85
C LYS A 38 7.05 12.91 13.07
N ARG A 39 7.49 13.94 12.35
CA ARG A 39 6.61 14.77 11.51
C ARG A 39 5.97 13.95 10.39
N ARG A 40 6.76 13.14 9.68
CA ARG A 40 6.25 12.24 8.63
C ARG A 40 5.24 11.25 9.20
N GLU A 41 5.49 10.71 10.39
CA GLU A 41 4.57 9.79 11.06
C GLU A 41 3.24 10.45 11.42
N LYS A 42 3.28 11.68 11.96
CA LYS A 42 2.07 12.49 12.23
C LYS A 42 1.27 12.75 10.96
N GLU A 43 1.92 13.14 9.86
CA GLU A 43 1.26 13.35 8.57
C GLU A 43 0.64 12.07 8.00
N ASP A 44 1.33 10.93 8.15
CA ASP A 44 0.82 9.62 7.75
C ASP A 44 -0.41 9.23 8.58
N LEU A 45 -0.45 9.61 9.86
CA LEU A 45 -1.59 9.36 10.76
C LEU A 45 -2.82 10.18 10.34
N ILE A 46 -2.65 11.48 10.08
CA ILE A 46 -3.71 12.35 9.57
C ILE A 46 -4.24 11.82 8.24
N LEU A 47 -3.33 11.41 7.34
CA LEU A 47 -3.71 10.84 6.06
C LEU A 47 -4.46 9.51 6.21
N LYS A 48 -4.04 8.65 7.14
CA LYS A 48 -4.74 7.40 7.46
C LYS A 48 -6.17 7.68 7.88
N ASP A 49 -6.40 8.65 8.76
CA ASP A 49 -7.74 8.98 9.25
C ASP A 49 -8.64 9.49 8.12
N ASN A 50 -8.12 10.34 7.24
CA ASN A 50 -8.85 10.79 6.06
C ASN A 50 -9.17 9.64 5.11
N ILE A 51 -8.22 8.72 4.89
CA ILE A 51 -8.44 7.52 4.08
C ILE A 51 -9.50 6.62 4.70
N LEU A 52 -9.51 6.44 6.02
CA LEU A 52 -10.53 5.64 6.72
C LEU A 52 -11.91 6.28 6.60
N LYS A 53 -12.03 7.60 6.79
CA LYS A 53 -13.29 8.34 6.56
C LYS A 53 -13.82 8.09 5.15
N ALA A 54 -12.96 8.24 4.13
CA ALA A 54 -13.34 7.98 2.74
C ALA A 54 -13.61 6.48 2.45
N PHE A 55 -12.90 5.57 3.10
CA PHE A 55 -13.09 4.13 2.95
C PHE A 55 -14.45 3.69 3.49
N HIS A 56 -14.84 4.20 4.66
CA HIS A 56 -16.14 3.91 5.29
C HIS A 56 -17.30 4.77 4.74
N PHE A 57 -17.00 5.81 3.97
CA PHE A 57 -18.01 6.69 3.36
C PHE A 57 -18.97 5.92 2.45
N LYS A 58 -20.21 5.70 2.84
CA LYS A 58 -21.17 4.77 2.19
C LYS A 58 -20.78 3.29 2.38
N ARG A 59 -21.79 2.43 2.56
CA ARG A 59 -21.73 0.99 2.88
C ARG A 59 -21.24 0.10 1.73
N ARG A 60 -20.14 0.47 1.08
CA ARG A 60 -19.48 -0.32 0.04
C ARG A 60 -17.97 -0.22 0.15
N HIS A 61 -17.28 -1.33 -0.14
CA HIS A 61 -15.83 -1.38 -0.15
C HIS A 61 -15.25 -0.49 -1.25
N LYS A 62 -14.11 0.15 -0.96
CA LYS A 62 -13.45 1.07 -1.90
C LYS A 62 -11.98 0.74 -2.05
N GLY A 63 -11.54 0.66 -3.30
CA GLY A 63 -10.11 0.60 -3.63
C GLY A 63 -9.47 2.00 -3.64
N ALA A 64 -8.14 2.05 -3.76
CA ALA A 64 -7.36 3.30 -3.72
C ALA A 64 -7.86 4.38 -4.70
N ARG A 65 -8.26 4.02 -5.94
CA ARG A 65 -8.78 4.97 -6.93
C ARG A 65 -10.12 5.57 -6.50
N GLN A 66 -11.00 4.75 -5.92
CA GLN A 66 -12.31 5.19 -5.44
C GLN A 66 -12.16 6.05 -4.18
N ILE A 67 -11.21 5.73 -3.30
CA ILE A 67 -10.86 6.56 -2.14
C ILE A 67 -10.40 7.95 -2.60
N LYS A 68 -9.49 8.01 -3.58
CA LYS A 68 -9.06 9.30 -4.18
C LYS A 68 -10.26 10.11 -4.67
N MET A 69 -11.12 9.51 -5.49
CA MET A 69 -12.32 10.19 -6.00
C MET A 69 -13.27 10.65 -4.90
N THR A 70 -13.40 9.86 -3.83
CA THR A 70 -14.27 10.20 -2.68
C THR A 70 -13.69 11.38 -1.90
N LEU A 71 -12.39 11.38 -1.65
CA LEU A 71 -11.68 12.47 -0.98
C LEU A 71 -11.80 13.79 -1.76
N GLU A 72 -11.61 13.74 -3.07
CA GLU A 72 -11.70 14.94 -3.93
C GLU A 72 -13.13 15.49 -4.01
N ARG A 73 -14.13 14.61 -4.17
CA ARG A 73 -15.52 15.03 -4.41
C ARG A 73 -16.33 15.35 -3.16
N GLN A 74 -16.00 14.76 -2.02
CA GLN A 74 -16.83 14.86 -0.79
C GLN A 74 -16.12 15.61 0.33
N PHE A 75 -14.80 15.49 0.40
CA PHE A 75 -14.00 16.12 1.43
C PHE A 75 -13.14 17.28 0.90
N HIS A 76 -13.16 17.52 -0.43
CA HIS A 76 -12.33 18.53 -1.11
C HIS A 76 -10.83 18.39 -0.84
N ILE A 77 -10.36 17.16 -0.56
CA ILE A 77 -8.96 16.87 -0.29
C ILE A 77 -8.34 16.15 -1.49
N THR A 78 -7.26 16.73 -2.03
CA THR A 78 -6.52 16.15 -3.15
C THR A 78 -5.27 15.44 -2.64
N TYR A 79 -5.21 14.12 -2.83
CA TYR A 79 -4.01 13.33 -2.55
C TYR A 79 -3.57 12.54 -3.77
N ASN A 80 -2.25 12.39 -3.91
CA ASN A 80 -1.68 11.54 -4.94
C ASN A 80 -2.06 10.07 -4.69
N LEU A 81 -2.44 9.36 -5.75
CA LEU A 81 -2.81 7.95 -5.71
C LEU A 81 -1.68 7.05 -5.17
N LYS A 82 -0.41 7.35 -5.47
CA LYS A 82 0.75 6.62 -4.92
C LYS A 82 0.84 6.78 -3.40
N ARG A 83 0.55 7.99 -2.89
CA ARG A 83 0.55 8.29 -1.46
C ARG A 83 -0.56 7.52 -0.74
N ILE A 84 -1.77 7.49 -1.31
CA ILE A 84 -2.90 6.69 -0.78
C ILE A 84 -2.53 5.21 -0.72
N ARG A 85 -1.98 4.64 -1.81
CA ARG A 85 -1.55 3.23 -1.85
C ARG A 85 -0.49 2.91 -0.79
N ARG A 86 0.49 3.80 -0.59
CA ARG A 86 1.52 3.65 0.45
C ARG A 86 0.89 3.53 1.83
N ILE A 87 -0.04 4.43 2.18
CA ILE A 87 -0.70 4.43 3.48
C ILE A 87 -1.61 3.22 3.66
N MET A 88 -2.37 2.85 2.63
CA MET A 88 -3.17 1.63 2.68
C MET A 88 -2.30 0.40 2.96
N LYS A 89 -1.12 0.29 2.31
CA LYS A 89 -0.16 -0.79 2.57
C LYS A 89 0.44 -0.71 3.97
N LYS A 90 0.85 0.49 4.44
CA LYS A 90 1.45 0.71 5.76
C LYS A 90 0.52 0.26 6.90
N TYR A 91 -0.77 0.54 6.78
CA TYR A 91 -1.77 0.24 7.83
C TYR A 91 -2.70 -0.94 7.49
N ASN A 92 -2.34 -1.78 6.52
CA ASN A 92 -3.13 -2.95 6.11
C ASN A 92 -4.61 -2.66 5.80
N ILE A 93 -4.91 -1.50 5.21
CA ILE A 93 -6.25 -1.16 4.75
C ILE A 93 -6.48 -1.83 3.39
N VAL A 94 -7.14 -2.99 3.41
CA VAL A 94 -7.36 -3.82 2.21
C VAL A 94 -8.82 -3.75 1.78
N CYS A 95 -9.06 -3.60 0.47
CA CYS A 95 -10.39 -3.73 -0.11
C CYS A 95 -10.67 -5.20 -0.44
N PRO A 96 -11.70 -5.85 0.14
CA PRO A 96 -12.00 -7.26 -0.14
C PRO A 96 -12.33 -7.55 -1.61
N ILE A 97 -12.94 -6.58 -2.29
CA ILE A 97 -13.49 -6.75 -3.64
C ILE A 97 -12.42 -6.98 -4.72
N THR A 98 -11.14 -6.69 -4.44
CA THR A 98 -10.05 -6.88 -5.41
C THR A 98 -9.53 -8.32 -5.47
N ARG A 99 -10.01 -9.23 -4.61
CA ARG A 99 -9.66 -10.65 -4.76
C ARG A 99 -10.41 -11.23 -5.97
N ALA A 100 -9.65 -11.80 -6.90
CA ALA A 100 -10.23 -12.63 -7.95
C ALA A 100 -11.00 -13.78 -7.30
N ASN A 101 -12.25 -14.00 -7.71
CA ASN A 101 -13.02 -15.14 -7.25
C ASN A 101 -12.51 -16.40 -7.98
N PRO A 102 -11.91 -17.39 -7.28
CA PRO A 102 -11.34 -18.58 -7.90
C PRO A 102 -12.37 -19.37 -8.73
N TYR A 103 -13.60 -19.49 -8.23
CA TYR A 103 -14.68 -20.20 -8.92
C TYR A 103 -15.04 -19.52 -10.25
N LYS A 104 -15.09 -18.18 -10.29
CA LYS A 104 -15.33 -17.46 -11.54
C LYS A 104 -14.18 -17.64 -12.54
N LYS A 105 -12.94 -17.75 -12.06
CA LYS A 105 -11.76 -18.01 -12.90
C LYS A 105 -11.79 -19.43 -13.47
N MET A 106 -12.16 -20.42 -12.64
CA MET A 106 -12.33 -21.81 -13.05
C MET A 106 -13.44 -21.95 -14.10
N LEU A 107 -14.63 -21.37 -13.88
CA LEU A 107 -15.73 -21.38 -14.84
C LEU A 107 -15.33 -20.79 -16.20
N LYS A 108 -14.56 -19.69 -16.20
CA LYS A 108 -14.07 -19.08 -17.43
C LYS A 108 -13.06 -19.99 -18.15
N ALA A 109 -12.18 -20.66 -17.41
CA ALA A 109 -11.21 -21.61 -17.95
C ALA A 109 -11.89 -22.85 -18.55
N THR A 110 -12.91 -23.40 -17.87
CA THR A 110 -13.72 -24.50 -18.40
C THR A 110 -14.52 -24.11 -19.64
N SER A 111 -14.83 -22.81 -19.81
CA SER A 111 -15.55 -22.29 -20.98
C SER A 111 -14.65 -21.98 -22.18
N GLU A 112 -13.33 -22.19 -22.10
CA GLU A 112 -12.36 -21.87 -23.18
C GLU A 112 -12.63 -22.66 -24.48
N HIS A 113 -13.40 -23.75 -24.41
CA HIS A 113 -13.81 -24.57 -25.56
C HIS A 113 -15.33 -24.63 -25.76
N SER A 114 -16.08 -23.63 -25.29
CA SER A 114 -17.51 -23.53 -25.60
C SER A 114 -17.71 -23.11 -27.07
N VAL A 115 -17.48 -24.05 -28.01
CA VAL A 115 -17.83 -23.88 -29.41
C VAL A 115 -19.35 -23.97 -29.50
N GLY A 116 -20.00 -22.83 -29.66
CA GLY A 116 -21.43 -22.80 -30.02
C GLY A 116 -21.62 -23.32 -31.44
N PRO A 117 -22.81 -23.86 -31.78
CA PRO A 117 -23.07 -24.33 -33.14
C PRO A 117 -22.85 -23.19 -34.15
N ASN A 118 -22.11 -23.47 -35.22
CA ASN A 118 -21.89 -22.54 -36.33
C ASN A 118 -23.14 -22.45 -37.21
N LEU A 119 -24.17 -21.78 -36.72
CA LEU A 119 -25.46 -21.63 -37.42
C LEU A 119 -25.34 -20.96 -38.80
N LEU A 120 -24.24 -20.23 -39.03
CA LEU A 120 -23.96 -19.50 -40.27
C LEU A 120 -23.05 -20.27 -41.23
N ASN A 121 -22.55 -21.45 -40.85
CA ASN A 121 -21.61 -22.28 -41.62
C ASN A 121 -20.42 -21.49 -42.21
N ARG A 122 -19.80 -20.59 -41.43
CA ARG A 122 -18.62 -19.83 -41.85
C ARG A 122 -17.32 -20.41 -41.30
N GLU A 123 -16.26 -20.38 -42.10
CA GLU A 123 -14.91 -20.77 -41.64
C GLU A 123 -14.27 -19.65 -40.82
N PHE A 124 -14.38 -19.76 -39.50
CA PHE A 124 -13.67 -18.85 -38.58
C PHE A 124 -12.25 -19.37 -38.37
N LYS A 125 -11.25 -18.54 -38.68
CA LYS A 125 -9.85 -18.83 -38.32
C LYS A 125 -9.72 -18.81 -36.80
N GLN A 126 -9.15 -19.87 -36.23
CA GLN A 126 -8.79 -19.99 -34.82
C GLN A 126 -7.53 -19.18 -34.49
#